data_AF-X6JWU0-F1
#
_entry.id   AF-X6JWU0-F1
#
_cell.length_a   1.000
_cell.length_b   1.000
_cell.length_c   1.000
_cell.angle_alpha   90.00
_cell.angle_beta   90.00
_cell.angle_gamma   90.00
#
_symmetry.space_group_name_H-M   'P 1'
#
loop_
_entity.id
_entity.type
_entity.pdbx_description
1 polymer ?
#
loop_
_entity_poly.entity_id
_entity_poly.type
_entity_poly.pdbx_seq_one_letter_code
_entity_poly.pdbx_strand_id
1 'polypeptide(L)'
;MMNFHINIAAALAVVASTVLAFTGQSHATAFAAWQVAGVPFGDTLNVRKYPSGTSQKQAAYPNGTILQMTGKCTSGLNLLEIAGQPHWKQKQAIRYQWCQVWHDPAQNGAFVSGWVYGKYLTPY
;
A
#
# COMPACT_ATOMS: atom_id res chain seq x y z
N MET A 1 61.00 36.98 31.05
CA MET A 1 60.23 35.96 30.30
C MET A 1 58.94 36.63 29.89
N MET A 2 58.83 37.02 28.62
CA MET A 2 57.72 37.85 28.12
C MET A 2 57.28 37.23 26.79
N ASN A 3 56.20 36.45 26.86
CA ASN A 3 55.60 35.77 25.71
C ASN A 3 54.67 36.75 25.01
N PHE A 4 54.92 37.02 23.73
CA PHE A 4 53.93 37.71 22.89
C PHE A 4 53.61 36.85 21.67
N HIS A 5 52.36 36.43 21.65
CA HIS A 5 51.78 35.48 20.71
C HIS A 5 51.51 36.17 19.36
N ILE A 6 51.81 35.45 18.28
CA ILE A 6 51.57 35.85 16.89
C ILE A 6 50.06 35.75 16.63
N ASN A 7 49.41 36.89 16.37
CA ASN A 7 48.00 36.94 15.98
C ASN A 7 47.86 36.43 14.53
N ILE A 8 47.37 35.19 14.37
CA ILE A 8 47.03 34.62 13.07
C ILE A 8 45.63 35.07 12.66
N ALA A 9 45.56 35.49 11.41
CA ALA A 9 44.44 36.11 10.72
C ALA A 9 43.12 35.34 10.77
N ALA A 10 42.05 36.14 10.65
CA ALA A 10 40.67 35.74 10.50
C ALA A 10 40.44 34.75 9.35
N ALA A 11 39.61 33.74 9.61
CA ALA A 11 38.91 32.99 8.58
C ALA A 11 37.50 32.64 9.10
N LEU A 12 36.52 33.50 8.78
CA LEU A 12 35.10 33.18 8.90
C LEU A 12 34.74 32.24 7.74
N ALA A 13 34.84 30.93 7.97
CA ALA A 13 34.28 29.93 7.06
C ALA A 13 32.78 29.83 7.29
N VAL A 14 31.98 30.49 6.44
CA VAL A 14 30.54 30.29 6.36
C VAL A 14 30.30 28.92 5.71
N VAL A 15 30.03 27.90 6.53
CA VAL A 15 29.56 26.60 6.03
C VAL A 15 28.08 26.76 5.67
N ALA A 16 27.81 27.08 4.41
CA ALA A 16 26.47 27.03 3.85
C ALA A 16 26.00 25.57 3.85
N SER A 17 25.16 25.22 4.83
CA SER A 17 24.57 23.89 4.94
C SER A 17 23.52 23.71 3.85
N THR A 18 23.85 23.01 2.76
CA THR A 18 22.88 22.54 1.78
C THR A 18 22.09 21.37 2.36
N VAL A 19 21.10 21.69 3.19
CA VAL A 19 20.06 20.72 3.54
C VAL A 19 19.26 20.46 2.26
N LEU A 20 19.57 19.37 1.57
CA LEU A 20 18.68 18.79 0.57
C LEU A 20 17.39 18.41 1.29
N ALA A 21 16.40 19.28 1.23
CA ALA A 21 15.05 18.97 1.68
C ALA A 21 14.51 17.87 0.77
N PHE A 22 14.65 16.63 1.20
CA PHE A 22 13.83 15.53 0.72
C PHE A 22 12.40 15.82 1.21
N THR A 23 11.67 16.63 0.45
CA THR A 23 10.21 16.68 0.54
C THR A 23 9.69 15.37 -0.04
N GLY A 24 9.84 14.29 0.72
CA GLY A 24 9.08 13.07 0.47
C GLY A 24 7.62 13.48 0.49
N GLN A 25 6.97 13.49 -0.68
CA GLN A 25 5.56 13.80 -0.79
C GLN A 25 4.83 12.84 0.14
N SER A 26 4.26 13.35 1.25
CA SER A 26 3.40 12.55 2.10
C SER A 26 2.08 12.34 1.35
N HIS A 27 2.04 11.37 0.44
CA HIS A 27 0.78 10.91 -0.11
C HIS A 27 0.07 10.17 1.01
N ALA A 28 -0.90 10.83 1.65
CA ALA A 28 -1.87 10.12 2.48
C ALA A 28 -2.57 9.10 1.56
N THR A 29 -2.19 7.83 1.68
CA THR A 29 -2.80 6.74 0.91
C THR A 29 -4.08 6.35 1.63
N ALA A 30 -5.22 6.69 1.03
CA ALA A 30 -6.51 6.20 1.50
C ALA A 30 -6.64 4.71 1.13
N PHE A 31 -6.92 3.87 2.11
CA PHE A 31 -7.24 2.46 1.88
C PHE A 31 -8.75 2.27 1.86
N ALA A 32 -9.23 1.39 0.97
CA ALA A 32 -10.60 0.91 0.99
C ALA A 32 -10.66 -0.40 1.81
N ALA A 33 -11.57 -0.48 2.77
CA ALA A 33 -11.82 -1.70 3.51
C ALA A 33 -12.77 -2.62 2.71
N TRP A 34 -12.33 -3.83 2.43
CA TRP A 34 -13.15 -4.86 1.77
C TRP A 34 -12.98 -6.19 2.48
N GLN A 35 -14.07 -6.93 2.63
CA GLN A 35 -14.08 -8.22 3.30
C GLN A 35 -13.98 -9.37 2.28
N VAL A 36 -13.20 -10.39 2.62
CA VAL A 36 -13.20 -11.67 1.90
C VAL A 36 -14.54 -12.38 2.13
N ALA A 37 -15.24 -12.71 1.05
CA ALA A 37 -16.53 -13.38 1.11
C ALA A 37 -16.77 -14.31 -0.09
N GLY A 38 -17.60 -15.34 0.11
CA GLY A 38 -18.05 -16.23 -0.97
C GLY A 38 -16.99 -17.23 -1.47
N VAL A 39 -15.89 -17.40 -0.73
CA VAL A 39 -14.95 -18.51 -0.92
C VAL A 39 -15.59 -19.80 -0.38
N PRO A 40 -15.39 -21.00 -0.99
CA PRO A 40 -15.90 -22.25 -0.47
C PRO A 40 -15.49 -22.53 0.99
N PHE A 41 -16.26 -23.36 1.69
CA PHE A 41 -15.94 -23.75 3.07
C PHE A 41 -14.59 -24.49 3.12
N GLY A 42 -13.72 -24.09 4.05
CA GLY A 42 -12.36 -24.64 4.18
C GLY A 42 -11.33 -24.03 3.23
N ASP A 43 -11.76 -23.19 2.27
CA ASP A 43 -10.86 -22.53 1.32
C ASP A 43 -10.51 -21.09 1.74
N THR A 44 -9.52 -20.53 1.04
CA THR A 44 -9.02 -19.16 1.24
C THR A 44 -8.92 -18.39 -0.08
N LEU A 45 -9.07 -17.07 -0.01
CA LEU A 45 -8.72 -16.17 -1.11
C LEU A 45 -7.21 -15.95 -1.13
N ASN A 46 -6.56 -16.37 -2.21
CA ASN A 46 -5.13 -16.15 -2.41
C ASN A 46 -4.85 -14.71 -2.84
N VAL A 47 -3.87 -14.08 -2.19
CA VAL A 47 -3.20 -12.88 -2.70
C VAL A 47 -2.06 -13.31 -3.61
N ARG A 48 -1.95 -12.66 -4.78
CA ARG A 48 -0.96 -13.01 -5.81
C ARG A 48 -0.10 -11.83 -6.22
N LYS A 49 1.13 -12.11 -6.64
CA LYS A 49 2.12 -11.10 -7.03
C LYS A 49 1.65 -10.25 -8.23
N TYR A 50 0.94 -10.86 -9.17
CA TYR A 50 0.38 -10.21 -10.36
C TYR A 50 -1.11 -10.59 -10.50
N PRO A 51 -1.92 -9.78 -11.22
CA PRO A 51 -3.36 -9.99 -11.38
C PRO A 51 -3.67 -11.14 -12.35
N SER A 52 -3.29 -12.37 -11.97
CA SER A 52 -3.48 -13.58 -12.77
C SER A 52 -3.60 -14.81 -11.88
N GLY A 53 -4.46 -15.76 -12.27
CA GLY A 53 -4.64 -17.04 -11.58
C GLY A 53 -3.42 -17.95 -11.59
N THR A 54 -2.47 -17.73 -12.51
CA THR A 54 -1.20 -18.48 -12.60
C THR A 54 -0.04 -17.80 -11.87
N SER A 55 -0.25 -16.59 -11.34
CA SER A 55 0.79 -15.84 -10.65
C SER A 55 1.14 -16.44 -9.28
N GLN A 56 2.38 -16.26 -8.83
CA GLN A 56 2.86 -16.67 -7.52
C GLN A 56 1.93 -16.18 -6.40
N LYS A 57 1.57 -17.09 -5.48
CA LYS A 57 0.83 -16.77 -4.26
C LYS A 57 1.76 -16.12 -3.24
N GLN A 58 1.30 -15.05 -2.59
CA GLN A 58 2.02 -14.35 -1.53
C GLN A 58 1.41 -14.66 -0.16
N ALA A 59 0.08 -14.66 -0.05
CA ALA A 59 -0.66 -14.99 1.17
C ALA A 59 -2.04 -15.59 0.83
N ALA A 60 -2.76 -16.01 1.86
CA ALA A 60 -4.09 -16.58 1.76
C ALA A 60 -4.94 -16.11 2.95
N TYR A 61 -6.17 -15.66 2.67
CA TYR A 61 -7.09 -15.14 3.69
C TYR A 61 -8.44 -15.87 3.66
N PRO A 62 -8.97 -16.33 4.80
CA PRO A 62 -10.28 -16.97 4.87
C PRO A 62 -11.42 -15.97 4.68
N ASN A 63 -12.65 -16.48 4.51
CA ASN A 63 -13.84 -15.64 4.60
C ASN A 63 -13.86 -14.88 5.93
N GLY A 64 -14.35 -13.65 5.90
CA GLY A 64 -14.47 -12.78 7.07
C GLY A 64 -13.29 -11.82 7.25
N THR A 65 -12.13 -12.08 6.65
CA THR A 65 -10.96 -11.20 6.76
C THR A 65 -11.21 -9.85 6.09
N ILE A 66 -10.92 -8.75 6.80
CA ILE A 66 -10.92 -7.40 6.24
C ILE A 66 -9.56 -7.10 5.64
N LEU A 67 -9.55 -6.76 4.36
CA LEU A 67 -8.36 -6.44 3.58
C LEU A 67 -8.21 -4.93 3.44
N GLN A 68 -6.97 -4.46 3.55
CA GLN A 68 -6.58 -3.08 3.26
C GLN A 68 -6.32 -2.93 1.76
N MET A 69 -7.33 -2.51 1.00
CA MET A 69 -7.21 -2.37 -0.44
C MET A 69 -6.64 -1.01 -0.81
N THR A 70 -5.71 -0.95 -1.77
CA THR A 70 -5.06 0.31 -2.17
C THR A 70 -5.96 1.23 -3.00
N GLY A 71 -7.16 0.77 -3.37
CA GLY A 71 -8.05 1.42 -4.32
C GLY A 71 -7.87 0.92 -5.75
N LYS A 72 -6.67 0.48 -6.14
CA LYS A 72 -6.39 0.10 -7.53
C LYS A 72 -6.99 -1.26 -7.90
N CYS A 73 -7.75 -1.31 -8.98
CA CYS A 73 -8.10 -2.56 -9.66
C CYS A 73 -7.64 -2.57 -11.12
N THR A 74 -7.71 -3.72 -11.77
CA THR A 74 -7.51 -3.84 -13.22
C THR A 74 -8.56 -3.02 -13.99
N SER A 75 -8.32 -2.82 -15.29
CA SER A 75 -9.17 -1.98 -16.16
C SER A 75 -9.32 -0.51 -15.72
N GLY A 76 -8.46 -0.03 -14.82
CA GLY A 76 -8.45 1.36 -14.37
C GLY A 76 -9.49 1.69 -13.29
N LEU A 77 -10.24 0.71 -12.79
CA LEU A 77 -11.24 0.93 -11.74
C LEU A 77 -10.56 1.31 -10.41
N ASN A 78 -11.16 2.27 -9.70
CA ASN A 78 -10.76 2.67 -8.36
C ASN A 78 -11.85 2.38 -7.32
N LEU A 79 -11.54 1.62 -6.27
CA LEU A 79 -12.49 1.27 -5.20
C LEU A 79 -13.00 2.50 -4.44
N LEU A 80 -12.17 3.54 -4.31
CA LEU A 80 -12.54 4.77 -3.60
C LEU A 80 -13.63 5.57 -4.34
N GLU A 81 -13.67 5.46 -5.67
CA GLU A 81 -14.66 6.15 -6.52
C GLU A 81 -16.03 5.46 -6.49
N ILE A 82 -16.08 4.17 -6.17
CA ILE A 82 -17.32 3.39 -6.10
C ILE A 82 -17.84 3.23 -4.67
N ALA A 83 -17.10 3.64 -3.65
CA ALA A 83 -17.43 3.41 -2.24
C ALA A 83 -18.81 3.95 -1.81
N GLY A 84 -19.28 5.05 -2.43
CA GLY A 84 -20.60 5.63 -2.16
C GLY A 84 -21.78 4.96 -2.89
N GLN A 85 -21.53 3.98 -3.76
CA GLN A 85 -22.57 3.29 -4.51
C GLN A 85 -23.22 2.19 -3.66
N PRO A 86 -24.44 1.72 -4.00
CA PRO A 86 -25.03 0.55 -3.37
C PRO A 86 -24.10 -0.68 -3.44
N HIS A 87 -24.03 -1.48 -2.37
CA HIS A 87 -23.09 -2.61 -2.27
C HIS A 87 -23.16 -3.58 -3.47
N TRP A 88 -24.36 -3.84 -4.00
CA TRP A 88 -24.54 -4.71 -5.16
C TRP A 88 -23.84 -4.16 -6.42
N LYS A 89 -23.84 -2.84 -6.59
CA LYS A 89 -23.23 -2.15 -7.74
C LYS A 89 -21.70 -2.17 -7.62
N GLN A 90 -21.20 -1.97 -6.40
CA GLN A 90 -19.77 -2.11 -6.11
C GLN A 90 -19.27 -3.53 -6.41
N LYS A 91 -19.96 -4.55 -5.88
CA LYS A 91 -19.63 -5.96 -6.15
C LYS A 91 -19.67 -6.29 -7.64
N GLN A 92 -20.66 -5.77 -8.36
CA GLN A 92 -20.78 -5.98 -9.80
C GLN A 92 -19.60 -5.36 -10.57
N ALA A 93 -19.17 -4.15 -10.19
CA ALA A 93 -18.08 -3.44 -10.86
C ALA A 93 -16.74 -4.19 -10.75
N ILE A 94 -16.48 -4.82 -9.60
CA ILE A 94 -15.20 -5.51 -9.35
C ILE A 94 -15.22 -7.01 -9.66
N ARG A 95 -16.39 -7.59 -9.98
CA ARG A 95 -16.60 -9.05 -10.05
C ARG A 95 -15.55 -9.81 -10.86
N TYR A 96 -15.10 -9.22 -11.97
CA TYR A 96 -14.12 -9.82 -12.88
C TYR A 96 -12.76 -9.12 -12.86
N GLN A 97 -12.58 -8.19 -11.93
CA GLN A 97 -11.35 -7.43 -11.77
C GLN A 97 -10.42 -8.11 -10.76
N TRP A 98 -9.12 -7.86 -10.91
CA TRP A 98 -8.18 -8.06 -9.82
C TRP A 98 -8.02 -6.72 -9.10
N CYS A 99 -8.07 -6.74 -7.78
CA CYS A 99 -7.92 -5.55 -6.95
C CYS A 99 -6.69 -5.68 -6.07
N GLN A 100 -5.95 -4.59 -5.96
CA GLN A 100 -4.68 -4.53 -5.28
C GLN A 100 -4.89 -4.36 -3.77
N VAL A 101 -4.24 -5.22 -3.01
CA VAL A 101 -4.23 -5.23 -1.55
C VAL A 101 -2.85 -4.85 -1.04
N TRP A 102 -2.81 -4.11 0.06
CA TRP A 102 -1.63 -3.88 0.87
C TRP A 102 -1.66 -4.82 2.05
N HIS A 103 -0.68 -5.72 2.15
CA HIS A 103 -0.69 -6.77 3.16
C HIS A 103 0.73 -7.17 3.56
N ASP A 104 0.84 -7.83 4.71
CA ASP A 104 2.10 -8.39 5.20
C ASP A 104 2.04 -9.93 5.12
N PRO A 105 2.61 -10.53 4.06
CA PRO A 105 2.61 -11.97 3.89
C PRO A 105 3.44 -12.71 4.93
N ALA A 106 4.48 -12.08 5.48
CA ALA A 106 5.43 -12.70 6.41
C ALA A 106 5.10 -12.43 7.89
N GLN A 107 4.10 -11.58 8.16
CA GLN A 107 3.69 -11.17 9.51
C GLN A 107 4.83 -10.56 10.34
N ASN A 108 5.73 -9.83 9.68
CA ASN A 108 6.92 -9.23 10.28
C ASN A 108 6.99 -7.71 10.08
N GLY A 109 5.91 -7.09 9.63
CA GLY A 109 5.82 -5.66 9.29
C GLY A 109 6.31 -5.32 7.88
N ALA A 110 6.76 -6.29 7.07
CA ALA A 110 7.22 -6.06 5.71
C ALA A 110 6.03 -6.08 4.73
N PHE A 111 5.26 -5.00 4.72
CA PHE A 111 4.10 -4.88 3.83
C PHE A 111 4.50 -4.81 2.36
N VAL A 112 3.72 -5.48 1.52
CA VAL A 112 3.86 -5.50 0.07
C VAL A 112 2.49 -5.32 -0.59
N SER A 113 2.51 -4.94 -1.85
CA SER A 113 1.32 -5.03 -2.69
C SER A 113 1.15 -6.45 -3.23
N GLY A 114 -0.10 -6.86 -3.31
CA GLY A 114 -0.53 -8.07 -4.01
C GLY A 114 -1.89 -7.87 -4.67
N TRP A 115 -2.42 -8.90 -5.31
CA TRP A 115 -3.66 -8.86 -6.07
C TRP A 115 -4.60 -9.98 -5.64
N VAL A 116 -5.85 -9.63 -5.41
CA VAL A 116 -6.95 -10.55 -5.09
C VAL A 116 -8.03 -10.46 -6.15
N TYR A 117 -8.73 -11.57 -6.42
CA TYR A 117 -9.78 -11.62 -7.43
C TYR A 117 -11.10 -11.10 -6.86
N GLY A 118 -11.65 -10.04 -7.47
CA GLY A 118 -12.75 -9.25 -6.93
C GLY A 118 -14.07 -10.00 -6.77
N LYS A 119 -14.25 -11.15 -7.44
CA LYS A 119 -15.39 -12.05 -7.22
C LYS A 119 -15.58 -12.41 -5.74
N TYR A 120 -14.51 -12.49 -4.97
CA TYR A 120 -14.51 -12.93 -3.58
C TYR A 120 -14.39 -11.79 -2.56
N LEU A 121 -14.79 -10.58 -2.96
CA LEU A 121 -14.77 -9.40 -2.11
C LEU A 121 -16.18 -8.80 -1.94
N THR A 122 -16.48 -8.30 -0.75
CA THR A 122 -17.67 -7.49 -0.45
C THR A 122 -17.28 -6.20 0.28
N PRO A 123 -17.98 -5.08 0.07
CA PRO A 123 -17.74 -3.86 0.86
C PRO A 123 -17.92 -4.14 2.36
N TYR A 124 -17.09 -3.51 3.21
CA TYR A 124 -17.11 -3.60 4.68
C TYR A 124 -17.57 -2.29 5.31
#